data_AF-A0A440KM05-F1
#
_entry.id   AF-A0A440KM05-F1
#
_cell.length_a   1.000
_cell.length_b   1.000
_cell.length_c   1.000
_cell.angle_alpha   90.00
_cell.angle_beta   90.00
_cell.angle_gamma   90.00
#
_symmetry.space_group_name_H-M   'P 1'
#
loop_
_entity.id
_entity.type
_entity.pdbx_description
1 polymer ?
#
loop_
_entity_poly.entity_id
_entity_poly.type
_entity_poly.pdbx_seq_one_letter_code
_entity_poly.pdbx_strand_id
1 'polypeptide(L)'
;MTEPTEIFLSNGRYYLLVRCLRSALRRKYKHPDERSYAALSNLSLAGINMGELSLENSKVVSAHYRDLVEALATVQPCAFSGQIEDNEIITILGEVGNIWPAAIRADIEANRPAA
;
A
#
# COMPACT_ATOMS: atom_id res chain seq x y z
N MET A 1 17.03 0.14 11.78
CA MET A 1 16.09 0.23 10.64
C MET A 1 16.65 -0.65 9.54
N THR A 2 16.07 -1.82 9.32
CA THR A 2 16.33 -2.62 8.11
C THR A 2 15.69 -1.89 6.93
N GLU A 3 16.43 -1.65 5.85
CA GLU A 3 15.87 -1.04 4.64
C GLU A 3 14.63 -1.84 4.19
N PRO A 4 13.53 -1.16 3.81
CA PRO A 4 12.35 -1.86 3.32
C PRO A 4 12.74 -2.64 2.07
N THR A 5 12.63 -3.97 2.15
CA THR A 5 12.92 -4.86 1.03
C THR A 5 12.04 -4.48 -0.15
N GLU A 6 12.66 -4.24 -1.32
CA GLU A 6 11.94 -3.95 -2.57
C GLU A 6 11.03 -5.13 -2.92
N ILE A 7 9.72 -4.87 -3.06
CA ILE A 7 8.76 -5.89 -3.51
C ILE A 7 8.33 -5.59 -4.94
N PHE A 8 8.60 -6.54 -5.84
CA PHE A 8 8.14 -6.46 -7.22
C PHE A 8 6.97 -7.42 -7.46
N LEU A 9 5.79 -6.86 -7.72
CA LEU A 9 4.59 -7.62 -8.08
C LEU A 9 4.45 -7.68 -9.61
N SER A 10 4.04 -8.83 -10.16
CA SER A 10 3.65 -8.89 -11.58
C SER A 10 2.63 -7.79 -11.91
N ASN A 11 2.72 -7.14 -13.08
CA ASN A 11 1.86 -5.99 -13.43
C ASN A 11 0.37 -6.24 -13.17
N GLY A 12 -0.14 -7.42 -13.53
CA GLY A 12 -1.54 -7.80 -13.28
C GLY A 12 -1.90 -7.78 -11.78
N ARG A 13 -1.07 -8.38 -10.92
CA ARG A 13 -1.25 -8.34 -9.45
C ARG A 13 -1.12 -6.93 -8.89
N TYR A 14 -0.16 -6.15 -9.38
CA TYR A 14 0.05 -4.78 -8.92
C TYR A 14 -1.17 -3.89 -9.18
N TYR A 15 -1.65 -3.85 -10.44
CA TYR A 15 -2.82 -3.04 -10.78
C TYR A 15 -4.13 -3.59 -10.21
N LEU A 16 -4.23 -4.90 -9.96
CA LEU A 16 -5.34 -5.46 -9.20
C LEU A 16 -5.33 -4.96 -7.75
N LEU A 17 -4.19 -4.99 -7.07
CA LEU A 17 -4.02 -4.43 -5.72
C LEU A 17 -4.44 -2.96 -5.68
N VAL A 18 -3.94 -2.12 -6.60
CA VAL A 18 -4.30 -0.69 -6.68
C VAL A 18 -5.81 -0.50 -6.79
N ARG A 19 -6.48 -1.26 -7.68
CA ARG A 19 -7.94 -1.18 -7.87
C ARG A 19 -8.71 -1.62 -6.63
N CYS A 20 -8.28 -2.70 -5.99
CA CYS A 20 -8.90 -3.22 -4.78
C CYS A 20 -8.73 -2.24 -3.61
N LEU A 21 -7.54 -1.66 -3.44
CA LEU A 21 -7.28 -0.59 -2.48
C LEU A 21 -8.18 0.62 -2.76
N ARG A 22 -8.25 1.12 -4.00
CA ARG A 22 -9.12 2.25 -4.35
C ARG A 22 -10.58 1.97 -3.99
N SER A 23 -11.07 0.78 -4.34
CA SER A 23 -12.45 0.37 -4.03
C SER A 23 -12.69 0.31 -2.52
N ALA A 24 -11.75 -0.25 -1.77
CA ALA A 24 -11.83 -0.36 -0.32
C ALA A 24 -11.75 1.01 0.37
N LEU A 25 -10.81 1.86 -0.02
CA LEU A 25 -10.55 3.16 0.61
C LEU A 25 -11.66 4.18 0.32
N ARG A 26 -12.44 4.01 -0.76
CA ARG A 26 -13.63 4.82 -1.07
C ARG A 26 -14.84 4.54 -0.17
N ARG A 27 -14.87 3.41 0.54
CA ARG A 27 -16.05 3.04 1.35
C ARG A 27 -16.19 3.98 2.54
N LYS A 28 -17.44 4.22 2.94
CA LYS A 28 -17.75 4.90 4.21
C LYS A 28 -17.73 3.86 5.33
N TYR A 29 -16.71 3.93 6.17
CA TYR A 29 -16.57 3.09 7.35
C TYR A 29 -17.25 3.72 8.56
N LYS A 30 -17.74 2.89 9.48
CA LYS A 30 -18.37 3.38 10.73
C LYS A 30 -17.31 3.79 11.74
N HIS A 31 -16.25 3.00 11.84
CA HIS A 31 -15.12 3.26 12.71
C HIS A 31 -13.86 3.64 11.90
N PRO A 32 -13.04 4.59 12.38
CA PRO A 32 -11.82 5.02 11.69
C PRO A 32 -10.86 3.87 11.36
N ASP A 33 -10.79 2.87 12.24
CA ASP A 33 -9.82 1.77 12.16
C ASP A 33 -10.18 0.71 11.10
N GLU A 34 -11.44 0.66 10.67
CA GLU A 34 -11.88 -0.26 9.61
C GLU A 34 -11.19 0.06 8.27
N ARG A 35 -10.83 1.33 8.06
CA ARG A 35 -10.13 1.77 6.84
C ARG A 35 -8.70 1.23 6.79
N SER A 36 -7.99 1.29 7.92
CA SER A 36 -6.66 0.67 8.08
C SER A 36 -6.73 -0.85 7.94
N TYR A 37 -7.73 -1.49 8.54
CA TYR A 37 -7.95 -2.93 8.37
C TYR A 37 -8.19 -3.32 6.91
N ALA A 38 -8.94 -2.50 6.17
CA ALA A 38 -9.18 -2.73 4.75
C ALA A 38 -7.89 -2.59 3.92
N ALA A 39 -7.04 -1.60 4.21
CA ALA A 39 -5.73 -1.47 3.57
C ALA A 39 -4.85 -2.70 3.85
N LEU A 40 -4.70 -3.07 5.13
CA LEU A 40 -3.93 -4.24 5.57
C LEU A 40 -4.42 -5.52 4.89
N SER A 41 -5.73 -5.74 4.85
CA SER A 41 -6.33 -6.92 4.23
C SER A 41 -6.01 -7.01 2.74
N ASN A 42 -6.06 -5.89 2.01
CA ASN A 42 -5.74 -5.88 0.58
C ASN A 42 -4.25 -6.13 0.32
N LEU A 43 -3.34 -5.58 1.14
CA LEU A 43 -1.91 -5.86 1.05
C LEU A 43 -1.61 -7.35 1.30
N SER A 44 -2.20 -7.92 2.35
CA SER A 44 -2.09 -9.35 2.67
C SER A 44 -2.62 -10.24 1.55
N LEU A 45 -3.79 -9.92 0.97
CA LEU A 45 -4.36 -10.63 -0.18
C LEU A 45 -3.48 -10.52 -1.44
N ALA A 46 -2.74 -9.43 -1.58
CA ALA A 46 -1.74 -9.29 -2.64
C ALA A 46 -0.46 -10.10 -2.38
N GLY A 47 -0.40 -10.86 -1.28
CA GLY A 47 0.73 -11.71 -0.90
C GLY A 47 1.89 -10.95 -0.25
N ILE A 48 1.65 -9.75 0.26
CA ILE A 48 2.64 -8.98 1.01
C ILE A 48 2.65 -9.50 2.44
N ASN A 49 3.83 -9.91 2.92
CA ASN A 49 3.98 -10.38 4.29
C ASN A 49 3.89 -9.19 5.25
N MET A 50 2.80 -9.13 6.02
CA MET A 50 2.57 -8.07 7.01
C MET A 50 3.31 -8.32 8.34
N GLY A 51 3.98 -9.47 8.48
CA GLY A 51 4.58 -9.89 9.74
C GLY A 51 3.54 -10.28 10.79
N GLU A 52 3.96 -10.35 12.05
CA GLU A 52 3.05 -10.61 13.17
C GLU A 52 2.02 -9.48 13.31
N LEU A 53 0.78 -9.84 13.65
CA LEU A 53 -0.30 -8.89 13.90
C LEU A 53 -0.50 -8.73 15.41
N SER A 54 -0.60 -7.49 15.87
CA SER A 54 -0.89 -7.16 17.26
C SER A 54 -2.08 -6.21 17.35
N LEU A 55 -2.64 -6.09 18.57
CA LEU A 55 -3.69 -5.11 18.88
C LEU A 55 -3.09 -3.99 19.73
N GLU A 56 -3.08 -2.77 19.21
CA GLU A 56 -2.62 -1.57 19.92
C GLU A 56 -3.74 -0.53 19.94
N ASN A 57 -4.15 -0.06 21.13
CA ASN A 57 -5.21 0.96 21.26
C ASN A 57 -6.49 0.61 20.47
N SER A 58 -6.90 -0.66 20.48
CA SER A 58 -8.03 -1.21 19.71
C SER A 58 -7.85 -1.21 18.18
N LYS A 59 -6.64 -1.01 17.68
CA LYS A 59 -6.28 -1.06 16.25
C LYS A 59 -5.44 -2.29 15.96
N VAL A 60 -5.71 -2.95 14.84
CA VAL A 60 -4.84 -4.01 14.33
C VAL A 60 -3.62 -3.36 13.70
N VAL A 61 -2.45 -3.71 14.20
CA VAL A 61 -1.15 -3.21 13.72
C VAL A 61 -0.33 -4.39 13.20
N SER A 62 0.39 -4.14 12.11
CA SER A 62 1.29 -5.11 11.49
C SER A 62 2.74 -4.81 11.86
N ALA A 63 3.53 -5.85 12.15
CA ALA A 63 4.96 -5.71 12.44
C ALA A 63 5.75 -5.14 11.25
N HIS A 64 5.25 -5.34 10.03
CA HIS A 64 5.80 -4.76 8.81
C HIS A 64 4.80 -3.80 8.18
N TYR A 65 5.30 -2.80 7.46
CA TYR A 65 4.46 -1.89 6.66
C TYR A 65 3.37 -1.14 7.45
N ARG A 66 3.57 -0.90 8.75
CA ARG A 66 2.66 -0.09 9.58
C ARG A 66 2.41 1.29 8.95
N ASP A 67 3.48 2.00 8.62
CA ASP A 67 3.41 3.34 8.04
C ASP A 67 2.68 3.34 6.68
N LEU A 68 2.86 2.28 5.88
CA LEU A 68 2.14 2.11 4.62
C LEU A 68 0.63 1.93 4.86
N VAL A 69 0.23 1.11 5.82
CA VAL A 69 -1.18 0.91 6.18
C VAL A 69 -1.80 2.22 6.66
N GLU A 70 -1.08 2.98 7.49
CA GLU A 70 -1.51 4.28 7.99
C GLU A 70 -1.64 5.30 6.84
N ALA A 71 -0.65 5.39 5.95
CA ALA A 71 -0.67 6.27 4.78
C ALA A 71 -1.82 5.94 3.81
N LEU A 72 -2.07 4.65 3.52
CA LEU A 72 -3.20 4.24 2.70
C LEU A 72 -4.54 4.59 3.36
N ALA A 73 -4.65 4.46 4.68
CA ALA A 73 -5.88 4.78 5.40
C ALA A 73 -6.19 6.29 5.43
N THR A 74 -5.19 7.16 5.26
CA THR A 74 -5.38 8.62 5.27
C THR A 74 -5.68 9.20 3.88
N VAL A 75 -5.50 8.43 2.79
CA VAL A 75 -5.81 8.85 1.41
C VAL A 75 -7.17 9.53 1.34
N GLN A 76 -7.22 10.75 0.81
CA GLN A 76 -8.45 11.48 0.61
C GLN A 76 -8.84 11.50 -0.87
N PRO A 77 -10.14 11.65 -1.20
CA PRO A 77 -10.52 11.96 -2.56
C PRO A 77 -9.87 13.27 -3.02
N CYS A 78 -9.43 13.31 -4.28
CA CYS A 78 -8.91 14.52 -4.91
C CYS A 78 -9.96 15.64 -4.85
N ALA A 79 -9.53 16.85 -4.50
CA ALA A 79 -10.43 18.00 -4.32
C ALA A 79 -11.17 18.41 -5.61
N PHE A 80 -10.57 18.12 -6.78
CA PHE A 80 -11.16 18.42 -8.08
C PHE A 80 -12.08 17.31 -8.58
N SER A 81 -11.59 16.07 -8.61
CA SER A 81 -12.35 14.94 -9.15
C SER A 81 -13.36 14.35 -8.15
N GLY A 82 -13.21 14.64 -6.86
CA GLY A 82 -14.00 14.05 -5.77
C GLY A 82 -13.74 12.54 -5.63
N GLN A 83 -12.67 12.02 -6.22
CA GLN A 83 -12.37 10.60 -6.30
C GLN A 83 -10.98 10.30 -5.75
N ILE A 84 -10.83 9.12 -5.12
CA ILE A 84 -9.51 8.53 -4.92
C ILE A 84 -9.01 8.04 -6.28
N GLU A 85 -7.86 8.53 -6.70
CA GLU A 85 -7.24 8.23 -7.99
C GLU A 85 -6.20 7.12 -7.86
N ASP A 86 -5.94 6.38 -8.93
CA ASP A 86 -5.01 5.24 -8.90
C ASP A 86 -3.55 5.69 -8.68
N ASN A 87 -3.17 6.85 -9.22
CA ASN A 87 -1.85 7.47 -9.05
C ASN A 87 -1.52 7.72 -7.57
N GLU A 88 -2.44 8.23 -6.76
CA GLU A 88 -2.23 8.48 -5.33
C GLU A 88 -1.83 7.19 -4.59
N ILE A 89 -2.54 6.10 -4.87
CA ILE A 89 -2.27 4.79 -4.28
C ILE A 89 -0.93 4.24 -4.79
N ILE A 90 -0.63 4.39 -6.07
CA ILE A 90 0.64 3.97 -6.68
C ILE A 90 1.81 4.71 -6.02
N THR A 91 1.69 6.02 -5.80
CA THR A 91 2.70 6.83 -5.11
C THR A 91 2.94 6.30 -3.71
N ILE A 92 1.90 6.09 -2.91
CA ILE A 92 2.04 5.59 -1.53
C ILE A 92 2.66 4.19 -1.49
N LEU A 93 2.25 3.28 -2.39
CA LEU A 93 2.83 1.93 -2.48
C LEU A 93 4.34 1.98 -2.78
N GLY A 94 4.76 2.89 -3.66
CA GLY A 94 6.17 3.08 -4.00
C GLY A 94 6.96 3.77 -2.90
N GLU A 95 6.54 4.96 -2.48
CA GLU A 95 7.31 5.82 -1.56
C GLU A 95 7.34 5.30 -0.13
N VAL A 96 6.23 4.73 0.36
CA VAL A 96 6.12 4.24 1.75
C VAL A 96 6.34 2.73 1.81
N GLY A 97 5.85 2.00 0.80
CA GLY A 97 5.89 0.54 0.79
C GLY A 97 7.10 -0.06 0.09
N ASN A 98 7.81 0.68 -0.76
CA ASN A 98 8.79 0.12 -1.69
C ASN A 98 8.23 -1.06 -2.52
N ILE A 99 6.94 -0.97 -2.86
CA ILE A 99 6.19 -1.98 -3.62
C ILE A 99 5.96 -1.44 -5.03
N TRP A 100 6.41 -2.20 -6.02
CA TRP A 100 6.49 -1.74 -7.40
C TRP A 100 5.95 -2.77 -8.38
N PRO A 101 5.48 -2.35 -9.56
CA PRO A 101 5.20 -3.28 -10.65
C PRO A 101 6.50 -3.86 -11.20
N ALA A 102 6.50 -5.13 -11.57
CA ALA A 102 7.69 -5.83 -12.07
C ALA A 102 8.27 -5.20 -13.35
N ALA A 103 7.44 -4.48 -14.14
CA ALA A 103 7.90 -3.76 -15.33
C ALA A 103 8.97 -2.72 -15.03
N ILE A 104 8.94 -2.04 -13.88
CA ILE A 104 9.91 -0.98 -13.58
C ILE A 104 11.21 -1.51 -12.97
N ARG A 105 11.29 -2.82 -12.69
CA ARG A 105 12.48 -3.45 -12.10
C ARG A 105 13.71 -3.24 -12.99
N ALA A 106 13.56 -3.40 -14.31
CA ALA A 106 14.64 -3.21 -15.26
C ALA A 106 15.17 -1.76 -15.25
N ASP A 107 14.26 -0.79 -15.13
CA ASP A 107 14.63 0.64 -15.08
C ASP A 107 15.34 0.99 -13.76
N ILE A 108 14.93 0.38 -12.65
CA ILE A 108 15.60 0.55 -11.34
C ILE A 108 17.00 -0.06 -11.37
N GLU A 109 17.14 -1.29 -11.90
CA GLU A 109 18.43 -1.98 -12.01
C GLU A 109 19.38 -1.21 -12.96
N ALA A 110 18.87 -0.65 -14.07
CA ALA A 110 19.66 0.14 -15.01
C ALA A 110 20.13 1.50 -14.44
N ASN A 111 19.36 2.10 -13.53
CA ASN A 111 19.66 3.41 -12.94
C ASN A 111 20.27 3.33 -11.53
N ARG A 112 20.55 2.13 -11.02
CA ARG A 112 21.17 1.95 -9.70
C ARG A 112 22.62 2.46 -9.77
N PRO A 113 23.01 3.46 -8.96
CA PRO A 113 24.39 3.94 -8.95
C PRO A 113 25.32 2.80 -8.56
N ALA A 114 26.45 2.67 -9.26
CA ALA A 114 27.48 1.71 -8.89
C ALA A 114 27.95 1.99 -7.46
N ALA A 115 27.84 0.97 -6.60
CA ALA A 115 28.26 1.03 -5.20
C ALA A 115 29.78 1.17 -5.04
#